data_AF-A0A0D6HPG6-F1
#
_entry.id   AF-A0A0D6HPG6-F1
#
_cell.length_a   1.000
_cell.length_b   1.000
_cell.length_c   1.000
_cell.angle_alpha   90.00
_cell.angle_beta   90.00
_cell.angle_gamma   90.00
#
_symmetry.space_group_name_H-M   'P 1'
#
loop_
_entity.id
_entity.type
_entity.pdbx_description
1 polymer ?
#
loop_
_entity_poly.entity_id
_entity_poly.type
_entity_poly.pdbx_seq_one_letter_code
_entity_poly.pdbx_strand_id
1 'polypeptide(L)'
;MSALLSPLSLQAADVRRSGDEAFIIQQQRQEALEQQLMPSAPDVRLSAPGSFARKINFPVETPCFQIKQTELEGADALPHWLPLQKIANGAVGHCLGAKGINLLMSTLQNRLVDHG
;
A
#
# COMPACT_ATOMS: atom_id res chain seq x y z
N MET A 1 27.19 25.88 80.96
CA MET A 1 28.07 25.38 79.87
C MET A 1 27.88 23.88 79.86
N SER A 2 27.33 23.19 78.86
CA SER A 2 27.14 23.48 77.44
C SER A 2 25.91 22.72 76.95
N ALA A 3 25.19 23.32 76.01
CA ALA A 3 24.23 22.62 75.16
C ALA A 3 25.01 21.72 74.17
N LEU A 4 24.52 20.51 73.92
CA LEU A 4 24.89 19.75 72.73
C LEU A 4 23.62 19.38 71.98
N LEU A 5 23.51 19.97 70.79
CA LEU A 5 22.39 19.87 69.84
C LEU A 5 22.43 18.53 69.09
N SER A 6 21.23 17.98 68.86
CA SER A 6 20.97 16.95 67.84
C SER A 6 21.31 17.45 66.44
N PRO A 7 21.70 16.55 65.50
CA PRO A 7 20.90 16.46 64.27
C PRO A 7 20.94 15.06 63.63
N LEU A 8 19.81 14.36 63.52
CA LEU A 8 19.68 13.15 62.68
C LEU A 8 18.25 12.99 62.16
N SER A 9 17.77 13.93 61.33
CA SER A 9 16.48 13.76 60.63
C SER A 9 16.44 14.27 59.18
N LEU A 10 17.56 14.68 58.58
CA LEU A 10 17.57 15.32 57.24
C LEU A 10 17.93 14.41 56.05
N GLN A 11 18.13 13.11 56.25
CA GLN A 11 18.75 12.23 55.23
C GLN A 11 17.74 11.43 54.38
N ALA A 12 16.45 11.35 54.78
CA ALA A 12 15.49 10.44 54.15
C ALA A 12 14.72 11.05 52.96
N ALA A 13 14.56 12.38 52.91
CA ALA A 13 13.83 13.06 51.84
C ALA A 13 14.67 13.22 50.56
N ASP A 14 15.98 13.40 50.73
CA ASP A 14 16.94 13.62 49.64
C ASP A 14 17.13 12.34 48.78
N VAL A 15 17.22 11.18 49.43
CA VAL A 15 17.35 9.88 48.77
C VAL A 15 16.10 9.50 47.95
N ARG A 16 14.89 9.82 48.43
CA ARG A 16 13.65 9.57 47.67
C ARG A 16 13.54 10.47 46.44
N ARG A 17 13.84 11.76 46.60
CA ARG A 17 13.83 12.72 45.49
C ARG A 17 14.88 12.38 44.42
N SER A 18 16.06 11.93 44.83
CA SER A 18 17.12 11.45 43.94
C SER A 18 16.74 10.14 43.23
N GLY A 19 16.03 9.23 43.90
CA GLY A 19 15.50 8.00 43.30
C GLY A 19 14.43 8.25 42.23
N ASP A 20 13.52 9.18 42.49
CA ASP A 20 12.50 9.59 41.52
C ASP A 20 13.12 10.24 40.28
N GLU A 21 14.14 11.09 40.47
CA GLU A 21 14.87 11.74 39.38
C GLU A 21 15.67 10.74 38.53
N ALA A 22 16.33 9.75 39.17
CA ALA A 22 17.01 8.66 38.47
C ALA A 22 16.05 7.78 37.66
N PHE A 23 14.85 7.52 38.19
CA PHE A 23 13.82 6.78 37.48
C PHE A 23 13.32 7.52 36.23
N ILE A 24 13.09 8.84 36.33
CA ILE A 24 12.70 9.69 35.20
C ILE A 24 13.75 9.66 34.09
N ILE A 25 15.04 9.78 34.44
CA ILE A 25 16.14 9.74 33.46
C ILE A 25 16.21 8.38 32.74
N GLN A 26 15.99 7.29 33.48
CA GLN A 26 16.00 5.95 32.90
C GLN A 26 14.82 5.75 31.93
N GLN A 27 13.63 6.23 32.30
CA GLN A 27 12.46 6.19 31.43
C GLN A 27 12.69 6.99 30.13
N GLN A 28 13.24 8.20 30.22
CA GLN A 28 13.53 9.02 29.04
C GLN A 28 14.54 8.36 28.09
N ARG A 29 15.56 7.65 28.62
CA ARG A 29 16.49 6.88 27.80
C ARG A 29 15.81 5.73 27.06
N GLN A 30 14.90 5.03 27.73
CA GLN A 30 14.14 3.94 27.15
C GLN A 30 13.30 4.45 25.96
N GLU A 31 12.56 5.55 26.18
CA GLU A 31 11.72 6.18 25.15
C GLU A 31 12.53 6.66 23.95
N ALA A 32 13.72 7.25 24.19
CA ALA A 32 14.61 7.68 23.11
C ALA A 32 15.17 6.51 22.29
N LEU A 33 15.50 5.39 22.94
CA LEU A 33 15.95 4.18 22.25
C LEU A 33 14.83 3.57 21.41
N GLU A 34 13.61 3.51 21.93
CA GLU A 34 12.44 3.02 21.19
C GLU A 34 12.19 3.86 19.94
N GLN A 35 12.23 5.20 20.07
CA GLN A 35 12.06 6.10 18.93
C GLN A 35 13.16 5.94 17.86
N GLN A 36 14.40 5.65 18.26
CA GLN A 36 15.49 5.39 17.31
C GLN A 36 15.38 4.03 16.61
N LEU A 37 14.81 3.03 17.29
CA LEU A 37 14.69 1.67 16.80
C LEU A 37 13.39 1.41 16.02
N MET A 38 12.43 2.33 16.05
CA MET A 38 11.22 2.28 15.24
C MET A 38 11.49 2.88 13.84
N PRO A 39 11.74 2.05 12.81
CA PRO A 39 11.78 2.57 11.45
C PRO A 39 10.43 3.20 11.12
N SER A 40 10.45 4.39 10.51
CA SER A 40 9.25 4.95 9.89
C SER A 40 8.71 3.92 8.91
N ALA A 41 7.44 3.54 9.06
CA ALA A 41 6.82 2.59 8.14
C ALA A 41 7.00 3.15 6.72
N PRO A 42 7.51 2.35 5.77
CA PRO A 42 7.69 2.82 4.41
C PRO A 42 6.33 3.33 3.90
N ASP A 43 6.32 4.51 3.29
CA ASP A 43 5.14 5.02 2.58
C ASP A 43 4.94 4.16 1.33
N VAL A 44 4.35 2.97 1.52
CA VAL A 44 3.98 2.06 0.44
C VAL A 44 2.70 2.62 -0.18
N ARG A 45 2.89 3.44 -1.21
CA ARG A 45 1.81 3.90 -2.08
C ARG A 45 1.31 2.72 -2.91
N LEU A 46 0.41 1.91 -2.35
CA LEU A 46 -0.35 0.95 -3.14
C LEU A 46 -1.33 1.75 -4.01
N SER A 47 -1.15 1.70 -5.33
CA SER A 47 -2.15 2.19 -6.26
C SER A 47 -3.48 1.49 -5.96
N ALA A 48 -4.57 2.26 -5.91
CA ALA A 48 -5.90 1.68 -5.76
C ALA A 48 -6.09 0.56 -6.79
N PRO A 49 -6.66 -0.59 -6.41
CA PRO A 49 -6.82 -1.71 -7.33
C PRO A 49 -7.49 -1.21 -8.60
N GLY A 50 -6.75 -1.33 -9.72
CA GLY A 50 -7.22 -0.98 -11.04
C GLY A 50 -8.61 -1.58 -11.23
N SER A 51 -9.59 -0.73 -11.53
CA SER A 51 -11.01 -1.08 -11.47
C SER A 51 -11.28 -2.44 -12.10
N PHE A 52 -11.71 -3.38 -11.27
CA PHE A 52 -12.12 -4.72 -11.66
C PHE A 52 -13.01 -4.66 -12.90
N ALA A 53 -12.48 -5.14 -14.04
CA ALA A 53 -13.17 -5.30 -15.31
C ALA A 53 -14.18 -4.18 -15.61
N ARG A 54 -13.73 -2.91 -15.59
CA ARG A 54 -14.59 -1.83 -16.07
C ARG A 54 -14.84 -2.08 -17.56
N LYS A 55 -16.11 -2.15 -17.95
CA LYS A 55 -16.55 -2.32 -19.33
C LYS A 55 -15.78 -1.33 -20.22
N ILE A 56 -15.14 -1.82 -21.28
CA ILE A 56 -14.36 -0.96 -22.17
C ILE A 56 -15.34 -0.05 -22.92
N ASN A 57 -15.16 1.27 -22.79
CA ASN A 57 -15.93 2.24 -23.54
C ASN A 57 -15.18 2.55 -24.85
N PHE A 58 -15.57 1.87 -25.93
CA PHE A 58 -14.94 2.08 -27.23
C PHE A 58 -15.30 3.45 -27.82
N PRO A 59 -14.33 4.13 -28.45
CA PRO A 59 -14.59 5.41 -29.12
C PRO A 59 -15.44 5.20 -30.39
N VAL A 60 -16.17 6.23 -30.78
CA VAL A 60 -16.75 6.30 -32.13
C VAL A 60 -15.65 6.74 -33.09
N GLU A 61 -15.38 5.93 -34.11
CA GLU A 61 -14.30 6.21 -35.07
C GLU A 61 -14.66 5.72 -36.49
N THR A 62 -14.04 6.35 -37.49
CA THR A 62 -14.15 6.01 -38.90
C THR A 62 -12.78 6.17 -39.57
N PRO A 63 -12.31 5.20 -40.38
CA PRO A 63 -12.94 3.91 -40.68
C PRO A 63 -12.94 2.96 -39.47
N CYS A 64 -13.94 2.07 -39.40
CA CYS A 64 -14.05 1.03 -38.38
C CYS A 64 -14.67 -0.25 -38.97
N PHE A 65 -14.47 -1.37 -38.28
CA PHE A 65 -14.99 -2.69 -38.68
C PHE A 65 -15.77 -3.32 -37.53
N GLN A 66 -16.89 -3.97 -37.87
CA GLN A 66 -17.70 -4.71 -36.91
C GLN A 66 -16.96 -5.98 -36.46
N ILE A 67 -16.66 -6.06 -35.17
CA ILE A 67 -16.01 -7.23 -34.58
C ILE A 67 -17.07 -8.30 -34.32
N LYS A 68 -16.94 -9.43 -35.02
CA LYS A 68 -17.86 -10.58 -34.90
C LYS A 68 -17.40 -11.62 -33.88
N GLN A 69 -16.10 -11.76 -33.72
CA GLN A 69 -15.48 -12.73 -32.83
C GLN A 69 -14.14 -12.22 -32.36
N THR A 70 -13.69 -12.75 -31.22
CA THR A 70 -12.36 -12.51 -30.66
C THR A 70 -11.81 -13.82 -30.16
N GLU A 71 -10.54 -14.06 -30.44
CA GLU A 71 -9.81 -15.27 -30.04
C GLU A 71 -8.47 -14.83 -29.46
N LEU A 72 -8.07 -15.44 -28.34
CA LEU A 72 -6.76 -15.25 -27.74
C LEU A 72 -5.97 -16.55 -27.88
N GLU A 73 -4.93 -16.51 -28.70
CA GLU A 73 -3.98 -17.61 -28.83
C GLU A 73 -3.01 -17.61 -27.65
N GLY A 74 -2.64 -18.80 -27.16
CA GLY A 74 -1.73 -18.96 -26.02
C GLY A 74 -2.35 -18.64 -24.65
N ALA A 75 -3.66 -18.40 -24.58
CA ALA A 75 -4.36 -18.14 -23.32
C ALA A 75 -4.40 -19.35 -22.37
N ASP A 76 -4.18 -20.56 -22.90
CA ASP A 76 -4.05 -21.82 -22.18
C ASP A 76 -2.79 -21.89 -21.30
N ALA A 77 -1.74 -21.15 -21.65
CA ALA A 77 -0.55 -21.00 -20.81
C ALA A 77 -0.77 -20.08 -19.59
N LEU A 78 -1.92 -19.40 -19.52
CA LEU A 78 -2.23 -18.44 -18.46
C LEU A 78 -3.13 -19.05 -17.39
N PRO A 79 -3.06 -18.56 -16.14
CA PRO A 79 -3.93 -19.06 -15.08
C PRO A 79 -5.41 -18.83 -15.38
N HIS A 80 -6.24 -19.85 -15.13
CA HIS A 80 -7.69 -19.79 -15.41
C HIS A 80 -8.45 -18.69 -14.64
N TRP A 81 -7.87 -18.17 -13.55
CA TRP A 81 -8.45 -17.07 -12.79
C TRP A 81 -8.31 -15.72 -13.49
N LEU A 82 -7.50 -15.61 -14.56
CA LEU A 82 -7.30 -14.40 -15.35
C LEU A 82 -8.24 -14.38 -16.57
N PRO A 83 -9.35 -13.61 -16.55
CA PRO A 83 -10.41 -13.75 -17.54
C PRO A 83 -10.14 -12.94 -18.82
N LEU A 84 -8.99 -13.12 -19.48
CA LEU A 84 -8.62 -12.33 -20.67
C LEU A 84 -9.60 -12.50 -21.82
N GLN A 85 -10.05 -13.74 -22.09
CA GLN A 85 -11.01 -13.99 -23.17
C GLN A 85 -12.33 -13.26 -22.92
N LYS A 86 -12.76 -13.10 -21.66
CA LYS A 86 -13.97 -12.35 -21.31
C LYS A 86 -13.80 -10.85 -21.59
N ILE A 87 -12.60 -10.31 -21.42
CA ILE A 87 -12.28 -8.91 -21.75
C ILE A 87 -12.27 -8.75 -23.28
N ALA A 88 -11.61 -9.64 -24.01
CA ALA A 88 -11.57 -9.66 -25.46
C ALA A 88 -12.99 -9.71 -26.06
N ASN A 89 -13.84 -10.61 -25.56
CA ASN A 89 -15.24 -10.74 -25.97
C ASN A 89 -16.07 -9.47 -25.77
N GLY A 90 -15.62 -8.53 -24.91
CA GLY A 90 -16.26 -7.22 -24.76
C GLY A 90 -16.23 -6.36 -26.02
N ALA A 91 -15.35 -6.67 -26.99
CA ALA A 91 -15.30 -6.00 -28.29
C ALA A 91 -16.34 -6.53 -29.28
N VAL A 92 -16.90 -7.73 -29.07
CA VAL A 92 -17.85 -8.34 -30.01
C VAL A 92 -19.12 -7.48 -30.09
N GLY A 93 -19.55 -7.19 -31.32
CA GLY A 93 -20.69 -6.33 -31.61
C GLY A 93 -20.38 -4.82 -31.63
N HIS A 94 -19.14 -4.42 -31.38
CA HIS A 94 -18.69 -3.04 -31.53
C HIS A 94 -18.01 -2.82 -32.89
N CYS A 95 -18.11 -1.59 -33.42
CA CYS A 95 -17.31 -1.15 -34.56
C CYS A 95 -15.99 -0.58 -34.05
N LEU A 96 -14.86 -1.24 -34.36
CA LEU A 96 -13.54 -0.81 -33.92
C LEU A 96 -12.66 -0.44 -35.12
N GLY A 97 -12.00 0.70 -35.01
CA GLY A 97 -10.85 1.09 -35.83
C GLY A 97 -9.57 1.01 -34.99
N ALA A 98 -8.55 1.77 -35.40
CA ALA A 98 -7.23 1.69 -34.77
C ALA A 98 -7.25 2.10 -33.28
N LYS A 99 -8.07 3.09 -32.89
CA LYS A 99 -8.10 3.56 -31.49
C LYS A 99 -8.78 2.53 -30.60
N GLY A 100 -9.89 1.94 -31.05
CA GLY A 100 -10.62 0.91 -30.35
C GLY A 100 -9.80 -0.36 -30.17
N ILE A 101 -9.08 -0.80 -31.21
CA ILE A 101 -8.18 -1.98 -31.12
C ILE A 101 -7.03 -1.71 -30.15
N ASN A 102 -6.39 -0.54 -30.21
CA ASN A 102 -5.32 -0.19 -29.26
C ASN A 102 -5.84 -0.15 -27.83
N LEU A 103 -7.03 0.40 -27.59
CA LEU A 103 -7.65 0.40 -26.28
C LEU A 103 -7.91 -1.03 -25.76
N LEU A 104 -8.43 -1.91 -26.62
CA LEU A 104 -8.63 -3.33 -26.29
C LEU A 104 -7.31 -4.00 -25.91
N MET A 105 -6.27 -3.80 -26.73
CA MET A 105 -4.95 -4.39 -26.54
C MET A 105 -4.30 -3.90 -25.24
N SER A 106 -4.27 -2.59 -25.00
CA SER A 106 -3.73 -2.03 -23.76
C SER A 106 -4.52 -2.50 -22.54
N THR A 107 -5.84 -2.70 -22.65
CA THR A 107 -6.64 -3.24 -21.55
C THR A 107 -6.26 -4.68 -21.22
N LEU A 108 -6.06 -5.53 -22.25
CA LEU A 108 -5.61 -6.91 -22.05
C LEU A 108 -4.20 -6.98 -21.46
N GLN A 109 -3.28 -6.15 -21.96
CA GLN A 109 -1.91 -6.06 -21.44
C GLN A 109 -1.87 -5.55 -20.00
N ASN A 110 -2.60 -4.48 -19.69
CA ASN A 110 -2.70 -3.97 -18.33
C ASN A 110 -3.27 -5.04 -17.40
N ARG A 111 -4.23 -5.85 -17.87
CA ARG A 111 -4.77 -6.94 -17.07
C ARG A 111 -3.73 -8.02 -16.76
N LEU A 112 -2.79 -8.30 -17.66
CA LEU A 112 -1.65 -9.18 -17.38
C LEU A 112 -0.72 -8.54 -16.34
N VAL A 113 -0.30 -7.30 -16.56
CA VAL A 113 0.62 -6.56 -15.69
C VAL A 113 0.08 -6.40 -14.27
N ASP A 114 -1.23 -6.16 -14.11
CA ASP A 114 -1.90 -6.05 -12.81
C ASP A 114 -1.80 -7.34 -11.97
N HIS A 115 -1.43 -8.46 -12.59
CA HIS A 115 -1.54 -9.81 -12.06
C HIS A 115 -0.23 -10.62 -12.11
N GLY A 116 0.87 -10.05 -12.63
CA GLY A 116 2.23 -10.59 -12.60
C GLY A 116 2.73 -11.10 -13.93
#